data_AF-A0A1G4ELV1-F1
#
_entry.id   AF-A0A1G4ELV1-F1
#
_cell.length_a   1.000
_cell.length_b   1.000
_cell.length_c   1.000
_cell.angle_alpha   90.00
_cell.angle_beta   90.00
_cell.angle_gamma   90.00
#
_symmetry.space_group_name_H-M   'P 1'
#
loop_
_entity.id
_entity.type
_entity.pdbx_description
1 polymer ?
#
loop_
_entity_poly.entity_id
_entity_poly.type
_entity_poly.pdbx_seq_one_letter_code
_entity_poly.pdbx_strand_id
1 'polypeptide(L)'
;MISISILHNNLDHINGFIVDGHANYSSYGEDIVCASVSTITIGTVNAIERFCQVKMQTEVRDGYLKAIIPIDRNDKKGFSKSSHDIQLLLQSMAYTLRDLEKTYAKHIRITTKNI
;
A
#
# COMPACT_ATOMS: atom_id res chain seq x y z
N MET A 1 -8.77 -10.88 10.30
CA MET A 1 -9.35 -9.72 9.56
C MET A 1 -8.28 -8.66 9.38
N ILE A 2 -7.88 -8.45 8.12
CA ILE A 2 -6.89 -7.49 7.67
C ILE A 2 -7.59 -6.16 7.36
N SER A 3 -7.07 -5.08 7.92
CA SER A 3 -7.54 -3.72 7.63
C SER A 3 -6.51 -2.99 6.79
N ILE A 4 -6.94 -2.40 5.69
CA ILE A 4 -6.09 -1.62 4.79
C ILE A 4 -6.63 -0.19 4.71
N SER A 5 -5.78 0.79 4.96
CA SER A 5 -6.07 2.22 4.76
C SER A 5 -5.24 2.73 3.59
N ILE A 6 -5.88 3.23 2.53
CA ILE A 6 -5.21 3.95 1.44
C ILE A 6 -5.21 5.44 1.78
N LEU A 7 -4.03 6.03 1.87
CA LEU A 7 -3.84 7.41 2.30
C LEU A 7 -3.74 8.30 1.06
N HIS A 8 -4.64 9.27 0.93
CA HIS A 8 -4.64 10.25 -0.16
C HIS A 8 -4.22 11.62 0.38
N ASN A 9 -3.54 12.40 -0.44
CA ASN A 9 -3.29 13.80 -0.15
C ASN A 9 -4.45 14.69 -0.63
N ASN A 10 -4.32 16.00 -0.43
CA ASN A 10 -5.34 16.99 -0.84
C ASN A 10 -5.60 17.08 -2.36
N LEU A 11 -4.75 16.46 -3.19
CA LEU A 11 -4.91 16.38 -4.65
C LEU A 11 -5.48 15.03 -5.10
N ASP A 12 -5.97 14.21 -4.17
CA ASP A 12 -6.49 12.86 -4.42
C ASP A 12 -5.44 11.89 -5.02
N HIS A 13 -4.15 12.18 -4.82
CA HIS A 13 -3.08 11.23 -5.13
C HIS A 13 -2.82 10.32 -3.94
N ILE A 14 -2.52 9.05 -4.20
CA ILE A 14 -2.16 8.10 -3.15
C ILE A 14 -0.78 8.48 -2.61
N ASN A 15 -0.73 8.88 -1.35
CA ASN A 15 0.49 9.24 -0.65
C ASN A 15 1.10 8.05 0.12
N GLY A 16 0.34 6.97 0.31
CA GLY A 16 0.81 5.78 1.00
C GLY A 16 -0.32 4.85 1.42
N PHE A 17 0.00 3.89 2.26
CA PHE A 17 -0.96 2.94 2.80
C PHE A 17 -0.56 2.43 4.18
N ILE A 18 -1.53 1.86 4.88
CA ILE A 18 -1.36 1.15 6.15
C ILE A 18 -2.08 -0.20 6.04
N VAL A 19 -1.42 -1.28 6.42
CA VAL A 19 -1.97 -2.62 6.57
C VAL A 19 -1.82 -3.02 8.03
N ASP A 20 -2.91 -3.50 8.62
CA ASP A 20 -2.96 -4.01 10.00
C ASP A 20 -3.69 -5.35 10.04
N GLY A 21 -3.27 -6.26 10.92
CA GLY A 21 -3.86 -7.58 11.12
C GLY A 21 -3.47 -8.65 10.09
N HIS A 22 -2.34 -8.49 9.39
CA HIS A 22 -1.83 -9.49 8.43
C HIS A 22 -0.82 -10.49 9.02
N ALA A 23 -0.52 -10.39 10.32
CA ALA A 23 0.22 -11.42 11.04
C ALA A 23 -0.72 -12.06 12.06
N ASN A 24 -1.16 -13.24 11.71
CA ASN A 24 -1.48 -14.34 12.61
C ASN A 24 -1.71 -15.54 11.72
N TYR A 25 -1.04 -16.65 12.02
CA TYR A 25 -1.43 -17.96 11.53
C TYR A 25 -2.84 -18.22 12.07
N SER A 26 -3.83 -18.05 11.22
CA SER A 26 -5.20 -18.39 11.55
C SER A 26 -5.58 -19.65 10.79
N SER A 27 -6.77 -20.17 11.09
CA SER A 27 -7.36 -21.35 10.46
C SER A 27 -7.08 -21.47 8.95
N TYR A 28 -6.92 -22.71 8.49
CA TYR A 28 -6.61 -23.08 7.11
C TYR A 28 -7.30 -22.17 6.07
N GLY A 29 -6.50 -21.45 5.27
CA GLY A 29 -6.95 -20.52 4.23
C GLY A 29 -6.73 -19.04 4.52
N GLU A 30 -6.65 -18.61 5.79
CA GLU A 30 -6.34 -17.21 6.13
C GLU A 30 -4.88 -16.85 5.81
N ASP A 31 -3.96 -17.81 5.92
CA ASP A 31 -2.55 -17.66 5.55
C ASP A 31 -2.37 -17.27 4.07
N ILE A 32 -3.23 -17.75 3.17
CA ILE A 32 -3.18 -17.42 1.74
C ILE A 32 -3.56 -15.96 1.51
N VAL A 33 -4.54 -15.45 2.28
CA VAL A 33 -4.98 -14.05 2.21
C VAL A 33 -3.87 -13.14 2.74
N CYS A 34 -3.29 -13.46 3.89
CA CYS A 34 -2.15 -12.73 4.46
C CYS A 34 -0.96 -12.69 3.47
N ALA A 35 -0.56 -13.84 2.93
CA ALA A 35 0.52 -13.94 1.95
C ALA A 35 0.26 -13.10 0.68
N SER A 36 -0.99 -13.09 0.21
CA SER A 36 -1.41 -12.27 -0.94
C SER A 36 -1.29 -10.77 -0.64
N VAL A 37 -1.81 -10.31 0.50
CA VAL A 37 -1.72 -8.90 0.92
C VAL A 37 -0.26 -8.49 1.10
N SER A 38 0.56 -9.30 1.76
CA SER A 38 1.98 -9.02 1.96
C SER A 38 2.73 -8.94 0.63
N THR A 39 2.47 -9.87 -0.29
CA THR A 39 3.12 -9.88 -1.61
C THR A 39 2.77 -8.63 -2.42
N ILE A 40 1.49 -8.23 -2.43
CA ILE A 40 1.04 -7.03 -3.15
C ILE A 40 1.69 -5.78 -2.56
N THR A 41 1.65 -5.63 -1.23
CA THR A 41 2.06 -4.38 -0.56
C THR A 41 3.57 -4.24 -0.49
N ILE A 42 4.29 -5.27 -0.05
CA ILE A 42 5.76 -5.27 0.00
C ILE A 42 6.33 -5.24 -1.42
N GLY A 43 5.72 -5.98 -2.36
CA GLY A 43 6.12 -5.94 -3.77
C GLY A 43 5.99 -4.54 -4.37
N THR A 44 4.93 -3.82 -4.04
CA THR A 44 4.73 -2.43 -4.48
C THR A 44 5.80 -1.49 -3.91
N VAL A 45 6.11 -1.61 -2.61
CA VAL A 45 7.19 -0.84 -1.99
C VAL A 45 8.51 -1.11 -2.71
N ASN A 46 8.87 -2.38 -2.89
CA ASN A 46 10.11 -2.77 -3.55
C ASN A 46 10.18 -2.25 -5.00
N ALA A 47 9.07 -2.31 -5.74
CA ALA A 47 8.99 -1.80 -7.11
C ALA A 47 9.20 -0.28 -7.18
N ILE A 48 8.58 0.49 -6.27
CA ILE A 48 8.79 1.94 -6.16
C ILE A 48 10.26 2.25 -5.87
N GLU A 49 10.85 1.60 -4.87
CA GLU A 49 12.25 1.85 -4.50
C GLU A 49 13.21 1.49 -5.65
N ARG A 50 12.95 0.39 -6.35
CA ARG A 50 13.82 -0.11 -7.42
C ARG A 50 13.69 0.70 -8.72
N PHE A 51 12.47 0.97 -9.17
CA PHE A 51 12.22 1.53 -10.49
C PHE A 51 12.06 3.06 -10.48
N CYS A 52 11.54 3.63 -9.38
CA CYS A 52 11.34 5.07 -9.25
C CYS A 52 12.50 5.75 -8.51
N GLN A 53 13.44 4.97 -7.93
CA GLN A 53 14.58 5.44 -7.15
C GLN A 53 14.18 6.30 -5.94
N VAL A 54 13.00 6.02 -5.37
CA VAL A 54 12.46 6.72 -4.19
C VAL A 54 12.40 5.75 -3.03
N LYS A 55 13.13 6.04 -1.95
CA LYS A 55 13.07 5.25 -0.72
C LYS A 55 11.77 5.55 0.03
N MET A 56 10.94 4.55 0.25
CA MET A 56 9.68 4.72 0.96
C MET A 56 9.92 4.86 2.46
N GLN A 57 9.12 5.69 3.13
CA GLN A 57 9.12 5.74 4.60
C GLN A 57 8.28 4.59 5.12
N THR A 58 8.95 3.53 5.57
CA THR A 58 8.29 2.31 6.05
C THR A 58 8.38 2.14 7.55
N GLU A 59 7.30 1.64 8.14
CA GLU A 59 7.23 1.20 9.53
C GLU A 59 6.63 -0.22 9.54
N VAL A 60 7.42 -1.17 10.04
CA VAL A 60 7.06 -2.60 10.05
C VAL A 60 7.08 -3.09 11.48
N ARG A 61 5.98 -3.73 11.90
CA ARG A 61 5.85 -4.45 13.17
C ARG A 61 5.06 -5.73 12.91
N ASP A 62 4.94 -6.60 13.90
CA ASP A 62 4.18 -7.83 13.74
C ASP A 62 2.73 -7.53 13.33
N GLY A 63 2.35 -7.98 12.14
CA GLY A 63 1.03 -7.76 11.53
C GLY A 63 0.73 -6.34 11.08
N TYR A 64 1.73 -5.46 11.07
CA TYR A 64 1.58 -4.05 10.72
C TYR A 64 2.61 -3.59 9.70
N LEU A 65 2.14 -2.94 8.65
CA LEU A 65 2.97 -2.30 7.63
C LEU A 65 2.38 -0.94 7.30
N LYS A 66 3.17 0.12 7.48
CA LYS A 66 2.87 1.44 6.96
C LYS A 66 3.96 1.83 5.97
N ALA A 67 3.57 2.35 4.82
CA ALA A 67 4.49 2.83 3.80
C ALA A 67 3.96 4.15 3.23
N ILE A 68 4.79 5.20 3.26
CA ILE A 68 4.42 6.55 2.81
C ILE A 68 5.51 7.09 1.87
N ILE A 69 5.09 7.81 0.83
CA ILE A 69 5.99 8.57 -0.02
C ILE A 69 6.63 9.69 0.82
N PRO A 70 7.96 9.81 0.87
CA PRO A 70 8.60 10.90 1.59
C PRO A 70 8.19 12.26 1.02
N ILE A 71 7.93 13.23 1.88
CA ILE A 71 7.68 14.62 1.46
C ILE A 71 9.02 15.21 1.00
N ASP A 72 9.21 15.35 -0.32
CA ASP A 72 10.32 16.13 -0.83
C ASP A 72 9.98 17.63 -0.76
N ARG A 73 10.51 18.30 0.27
CA ARG A 73 10.33 19.74 0.48
C ARG A 73 11.01 20.59 -0.61
N ASN A 74 11.84 20.00 -1.46
CA ASN A 74 12.56 20.68 -2.53
C ASN A 74 11.97 20.41 -3.93
N ASP A 75 10.97 19.55 -4.07
CA ASP A 75 10.36 19.27 -5.37
C ASP A 75 9.38 20.37 -5.78
N LYS A 76 9.95 21.49 -6.27
CA LYS A 76 9.22 22.61 -6.86
C LYS A 76 8.73 22.32 -8.28
N LYS A 77 8.87 21.09 -8.79
CA LYS A 77 8.46 20.71 -10.14
C LYS A 77 7.21 19.85 -10.07
N GLY A 78 6.11 20.37 -10.59
CA GLY A 78 4.91 19.58 -10.81
C GLY A 78 5.25 18.27 -11.55
N PHE A 79 4.63 17.19 -11.07
CA PHE A 79 4.54 15.86 -11.68
C PHE A 79 5.76 15.43 -12.50
N SER A 80 6.82 14.98 -11.83
CA SER A 80 7.95 14.34 -12.50
C SER A 80 7.54 12.98 -13.08
N LYS A 81 8.31 12.42 -14.03
CA LYS A 81 8.12 11.05 -14.52
C LYS A 81 8.10 10.02 -13.38
N SER A 82 8.93 10.24 -12.34
CA SER A 82 8.93 9.41 -11.13
C SER A 82 7.60 9.51 -10.38
N SER A 83 7.00 10.71 -10.29
CA SER A 83 5.67 10.90 -9.67
C SER A 83 4.57 10.14 -10.40
N HIS A 84 4.58 10.10 -11.74
CA HIS A 84 3.65 9.29 -12.53
C HIS A 84 3.80 7.79 -12.22
N ASP A 85 5.02 7.26 -12.31
CA ASP A 85 5.26 5.82 -12.16
C ASP A 85 4.95 5.34 -10.74
N ILE A 86 5.24 6.17 -9.72
CA ILE A 86 4.84 5.91 -8.33
C ILE A 86 3.31 5.84 -8.20
N GLN A 87 2.58 6.80 -8.77
CA GLN A 87 1.12 6.78 -8.73
C GLN A 87 0.55 5.56 -9.45
N LEU A 88 1.09 5.19 -10.61
CA LEU A 88 0.65 4.01 -11.34
C LEU A 88 0.83 2.73 -10.51
N LEU A 89 1.98 2.57 -9.85
CA LEU A 89 2.26 1.42 -8.98
C LEU A 89 1.32 1.39 -7.76
N LEU A 90 1.09 2.54 -7.11
CA LEU A 90 0.18 2.62 -5.95
C LEU A 90 -1.29 2.41 -6.33
N GLN A 91 -1.72 2.94 -7.48
CA GLN A 91 -3.07 2.73 -8.01
C GLN A 91 -3.27 1.28 -8.41
N SER A 92 -2.27 0.65 -9.05
CA SER A 92 -2.29 -0.78 -9.38
C SER A 92 -2.42 -1.62 -8.11
N MET A 93 -1.61 -1.34 -7.09
CA MET A 93 -1.71 -1.98 -5.77
C MET A 93 -3.11 -1.83 -5.17
N ALA A 94 -3.65 -0.60 -5.12
CA ALA A 94 -4.97 -0.34 -4.56
C ALA A 94 -6.09 -1.07 -5.32
N TYR A 95 -6.00 -1.11 -6.65
CA TYR A 95 -6.95 -1.85 -7.50
C TYR A 95 -6.89 -3.35 -7.20
N THR A 96 -5.70 -3.94 -7.20
CA THR A 96 -5.51 -5.37 -6.92
C THR A 96 -5.98 -5.74 -5.51
N LEU A 97 -5.72 -4.91 -4.50
CA LEU A 97 -6.22 -5.13 -3.15
C LEU A 97 -7.76 -5.06 -3.07
N ARG A 98 -8.39 -4.12 -3.80
CA ARG A 98 -9.87 -4.04 -3.87
C ARG A 98 -10.49 -5.24 -4.55
N ASP A 99 -9.85 -5.80 -5.58
CA ASP A 99 -10.31 -7.05 -6.18
C ASP A 99 -10.14 -8.22 -5.21
N LEU A 100 -9.02 -8.27 -4.47
CA LEU A 100 -8.81 -9.26 -3.41
C LEU A 100 -9.87 -9.15 -2.31
N GLU A 101 -10.24 -7.93 -1.90
CA GLU A 101 -11.32 -7.69 -0.94
C GLU A 101 -12.66 -8.23 -1.44
N LYS A 102 -13.01 -8.08 -2.72
CA LYS A 102 -14.26 -8.65 -3.26
C LYS A 102 -14.29 -10.17 -3.12
N THR A 103 -13.16 -10.84 -3.38
CA THR A 103 -13.05 -12.29 -3.27
C THR A 103 -13.04 -12.76 -1.80
N TYR A 104 -12.39 -11.99 -0.91
CA TYR A 104 -12.17 -12.35 0.48
C TYR A 104 -12.78 -11.32 1.46
N ALA A 105 -14.03 -10.89 1.20
CA ALA A 105 -14.68 -9.79 1.92
C ALA A 105 -14.87 -10.03 3.44
N LYS A 106 -14.80 -11.29 3.89
CA LYS A 106 -14.83 -11.66 5.31
C LYS A 106 -13.48 -11.48 6.01
N HIS A 107 -12.40 -11.35 5.25
CA HIS A 107 -11.03 -11.31 5.76
C HIS A 107 -10.34 -9.97 5.51
N ILE A 108 -10.77 -9.21 4.50
CA ILE A 108 -10.15 -7.92 4.15
C ILE A 108 -11.21 -6.83 4.26
N ARG A 109 -10.80 -5.67 4.80
CA ARG A 109 -11.54 -4.42 4.69
C ARG A 109 -10.63 -3.30 4.25
N ILE A 110 -11.02 -2.57 3.20
CA ILE A 110 -10.27 -1.43 2.66
C ILE A 110 -11.02 -0.13 2.92
N THR A 111 -10.29 0.89 3.35
CA THR A 111 -10.80 2.24 3.59
C THR A 111 -9.88 3.27 2.96
N THR A 112 -10.43 4.45 2.64
CA THR A 112 -9.67 5.60 2.17
C THR A 112 -9.62 6.67 3.26
N LYS A 113 -8.46 7.30 3.45
CA LYS A 113 -8.25 8.41 4.39
C LYS A 113 -7.51 9.55 3.70
N ASN A 114 -7.93 10.79 3.96
CA ASN A 114 -7.22 11.98 3.50
C ASN A 114 -6.25 12.44 4.58
N ILE A 115 -5.01 12.78 4.20
CA ILE A 115 -3.90 13.18 5.08
C ILE A 115 -3.18 14.43 4.61
#